data_AF-A0A662I391-F1
#
_entry.id   AF-A0A662I391-F1
#
_cell.length_a   1.000
_cell.length_b   1.000
_cell.length_c   1.000
_cell.angle_alpha   90.00
_cell.angle_beta   90.00
_cell.angle_gamma   90.00
#
_symmetry.space_group_name_H-M   'P 1'
#
loop_
_entity.id
_entity.type
_entity.pdbx_description
1 polymer ?
#
loop_
_entity_poly.entity_id
_entity_poly.type
_entity_poly.pdbx_seq_one_letter_code
_entity_poly.pdbx_strand_id
1 'polypeptide(L)'
;MSEKWAILAPFILGLILGKKSQVVEAEVPPRIVYFPLEEKSDTFSEISLDEIKNLLKDIASKSGLKLNENDLEILANKTKYYLDLYREKAYCLKMIRDLSKAFMERRISSSLYTSLVRIYKQRLIEIELKLSKIS
;
A
#
# COMPACT_ATOMS: atom_id res chain seq x y z
N MET A 1 35.80 -58.84 3.56
CA MET A 1 34.59 -58.31 4.23
C MET A 1 34.76 -56.85 4.71
N SER A 2 35.50 -55.98 4.00
CA SER A 2 35.79 -54.60 4.47
C SER A 2 35.11 -53.48 3.68
N GLU A 3 34.68 -53.73 2.44
CA GLU A 3 34.18 -52.68 1.53
C GLU A 3 32.82 -52.11 1.93
N LYS A 4 31.94 -52.90 2.55
CA LYS A 4 30.59 -52.44 2.95
C LYS A 4 30.61 -51.40 4.07
N TRP A 5 31.65 -51.42 4.91
CA TRP A 5 31.79 -50.49 6.05
C TRP A 5 32.40 -49.14 5.63
N ALA A 6 33.23 -49.13 4.57
CA ALA A 6 33.84 -47.91 4.06
C ALA A 6 32.81 -46.92 3.47
N ILE A 7 31.71 -47.45 2.89
CA ILE A 7 30.65 -46.64 2.27
C ILE A 7 29.71 -46.02 3.32
N LEU A 8 29.49 -46.71 4.44
CA LEU A 8 28.59 -46.26 5.51
C LEU A 8 29.23 -45.29 6.50
N ALA A 9 30.56 -45.30 6.61
CA ALA A 9 31.31 -44.41 7.49
C ALA A 9 31.02 -42.91 7.29
N PRO A 10 31.02 -42.33 6.07
CA PRO A 10 30.72 -40.91 5.88
C PRO A 10 29.27 -40.54 6.25
N PHE A 11 28.32 -41.47 6.09
CA PHE A 11 26.92 -41.25 6.45
C PHE A 11 26.72 -41.18 7.97
N ILE A 12 27.42 -42.07 8.71
CA ILE A 12 27.41 -42.08 10.17
C ILE A 12 28.12 -40.86 10.74
N LEU A 13 29.26 -40.46 10.16
CA LEU A 13 29.98 -39.24 10.52
C LEU A 13 29.13 -37.99 10.29
N GLY A 14 28.42 -37.90 9.17
CA GLY A 14 27.47 -36.82 8.88
C GLY A 14 26.31 -36.75 9.89
N LEU A 15 25.77 -37.89 10.30
CA LEU A 15 24.72 -37.99 11.33
C LEU A 15 25.21 -37.54 12.72
N ILE A 16 26.44 -37.90 13.11
CA ILE A 16 27.01 -37.53 14.40
C ILE A 16 27.38 -36.04 14.44
N LEU A 17 27.95 -35.49 13.36
CA LEU A 17 28.23 -34.05 13.26
C LEU A 17 26.93 -33.23 13.16
N GLY A 18 25.94 -33.69 12.38
CA GLY A 18 24.65 -33.01 12.23
C GLY A 18 23.85 -32.95 13.53
N LYS A 19 23.96 -33.95 14.41
CA LYS A 19 23.35 -33.92 15.75
C LYS A 19 24.00 -32.93 16.72
N LYS A 20 25.22 -32.46 16.44
CA LYS A 20 25.93 -31.48 17.29
C LYS A 20 25.68 -30.03 16.89
N SER A 21 24.96 -29.74 15.81
CA SER A 21 24.48 -28.37 15.58
C SER A 21 23.33 -28.10 16.56
N GLN A 22 23.68 -27.67 17.77
CA GLN A 22 22.74 -27.02 18.67
C GLN A 22 22.10 -25.88 17.87
N VAL A 23 20.79 -25.97 17.69
CA VAL A 23 19.99 -24.85 17.20
C VAL A 23 20.08 -23.79 18.30
N VAL A 24 20.96 -22.82 18.10
CA VAL A 24 21.03 -21.65 18.97
C VAL A 24 19.87 -20.76 18.56
N GLU A 25 18.75 -20.88 19.27
CA GLU A 25 17.68 -19.90 19.19
C GLU A 25 18.23 -18.58 19.77
N ALA A 26 18.71 -17.72 18.88
CA ALA A 26 19.09 -16.38 19.24
C ALA A 26 17.80 -15.55 19.34
N GLU A 27 17.45 -15.11 20.54
CA GLU A 27 16.40 -14.12 20.75
C GLU A 27 16.86 -12.79 20.12
N VAL A 28 16.47 -12.56 18.86
CA VAL A 28 16.71 -11.29 18.20
C VAL A 28 15.65 -10.32 18.72
N PRO A 29 16.04 -9.22 19.41
CA PRO A 29 15.08 -8.24 19.86
C PRO A 29 14.31 -7.69 18.65
N PRO A 30 12.98 -7.53 18.75
CA PRO A 30 12.18 -7.02 17.64
C PRO A 30 12.70 -5.62 17.27
N ARG A 31 13.26 -5.50 16.06
CA ARG A 31 13.57 -4.19 15.48
C ARG A 31 12.25 -3.55 15.10
N ILE A 32 11.74 -2.69 15.97
CA ILE A 32 10.62 -1.81 15.64
C ILE A 32 11.16 -0.76 14.67
N VAL A 33 11.01 -1.01 13.37
CA VAL A 33 11.28 0.00 12.36
C VAL A 33 10.12 0.99 12.41
N TYR A 34 10.33 2.11 13.08
CA TYR A 34 9.46 3.27 12.93
C TYR A 34 9.68 3.82 11.52
N PHE A 35 8.68 3.65 10.66
CA PHE A 35 8.59 4.56 9.53
C PHE A 35 8.22 5.92 10.08
N PRO A 36 9.02 6.96 9.82
CA PRO A 36 8.45 8.29 9.86
C PRO A 36 7.35 8.27 8.80
N LEU A 37 6.10 8.32 9.26
CA LEU A 37 5.01 8.85 8.44
C LEU A 37 5.49 10.25 8.09
N GLU A 38 6.09 10.43 6.92
CA GLU A 38 6.47 11.76 6.43
C GLU A 38 5.27 12.66 6.69
N GLU A 39 5.49 13.75 7.43
CA GLU A 39 4.47 14.72 7.79
C GLU A 39 3.86 15.23 6.50
N LYS A 40 2.73 14.63 6.10
CA LYS A 40 1.71 15.08 5.15
C LYS A 40 2.15 16.24 4.26
N SER A 41 3.22 16.10 3.48
CA SER A 41 3.67 17.20 2.62
C SER A 41 2.89 17.22 1.30
N ASP A 42 2.18 16.12 1.02
CA ASP A 42 1.12 16.07 0.01
C ASP A 42 -0.23 15.98 0.74
N THR A 43 -0.54 16.97 1.58
CA THR A 43 -1.94 17.28 1.88
C THR A 43 -2.55 17.62 0.53
N PHE A 44 -3.18 16.64 -0.13
CA PHE A 44 -4.19 16.91 -1.15
C PHE A 44 -5.19 17.82 -0.46
N SER A 45 -5.04 19.13 -0.65
CA SER A 45 -5.79 20.17 0.04
C SER A 45 -7.26 19.82 -0.07
N GLU A 46 -7.91 19.52 1.06
CA GLU A 46 -9.26 19.01 1.07
C GLU A 46 -10.18 20.10 0.47
N ILE A 47 -10.59 19.93 -0.79
CA ILE A 47 -11.42 20.90 -1.48
C ILE A 47 -12.79 20.89 -0.81
N SER A 48 -13.23 22.05 -0.34
CA SER A 48 -14.51 22.18 0.33
C SER A 48 -15.67 22.01 -0.66
N LEU A 49 -16.85 21.64 -0.16
CA LEU A 49 -18.04 21.56 -1.02
C LEU A 49 -18.38 22.92 -1.62
N ASP A 50 -18.13 24.01 -0.89
CA ASP A 50 -18.40 25.37 -1.35
C ASP A 50 -17.47 25.79 -2.49
N GLU A 51 -16.19 25.39 -2.43
CA GLU A 51 -15.25 25.58 -3.55
C GLU A 51 -15.71 24.83 -4.80
N ILE A 52 -16.17 23.58 -4.65
CA ILE A 52 -16.71 22.80 -5.78
C ILE A 52 -17.97 23.45 -6.34
N LYS A 53 -18.88 23.91 -5.48
CA LYS A 53 -20.10 24.63 -5.88
C LYS A 53 -19.74 25.91 -6.65
N ASN A 54 -18.76 26.68 -6.19
CA ASN A 54 -18.31 27.88 -6.88
C ASN A 54 -17.68 27.58 -8.24
N LEU A 55 -16.81 26.57 -8.33
CA LEU A 55 -16.23 26.13 -9.60
C LEU A 55 -17.30 25.63 -10.59
N LEU A 56 -18.30 24.89 -10.10
CA LEU A 56 -19.43 24.44 -10.93
C LEU A 56 -20.28 25.62 -11.40
N LYS A 57 -20.54 26.63 -10.56
CA LYS A 57 -21.23 27.87 -10.95
C LYS A 57 -20.45 28.63 -12.03
N ASP A 58 -19.13 28.71 -11.90
CA ASP A 58 -18.25 29.36 -12.89
C ASP A 58 -18.19 28.60 -14.23
N ILE A 59 -18.17 27.27 -14.20
CA ILE A 59 -18.20 26.45 -15.42
C ILE A 59 -19.57 26.57 -16.10
N ALA A 60 -20.66 26.52 -15.33
CA ALA A 60 -22.02 26.62 -15.84
C ALA A 60 -22.29 28.00 -16.48
N SER A 61 -21.81 29.07 -15.85
CA SER A 61 -21.95 30.44 -16.36
C SER A 61 -21.19 30.64 -17.67
N LYS A 62 -19.98 30.08 -17.80
CA LYS A 62 -19.20 30.09 -19.06
C LYS A 62 -19.82 29.25 -20.17
N SER A 63 -20.58 28.22 -19.82
CA SER A 63 -21.24 27.32 -20.78
C SER A 63 -22.71 27.69 -21.08
N GLY A 64 -23.21 28.79 -20.49
CA GLY A 64 -24.58 29.26 -20.70
C GLY A 64 -25.66 28.40 -20.03
N LEU A 65 -25.27 27.51 -19.11
CA LEU A 65 -26.18 26.61 -18.39
C LEU A 65 -26.69 27.29 -17.12
N LYS A 66 -28.02 27.34 -16.96
CA LYS A 66 -28.66 27.72 -15.70
C LYS A 66 -28.91 26.47 -14.87
N LEU A 67 -28.09 26.24 -13.85
CA LEU A 67 -28.28 25.17 -12.87
C LEU A 67 -29.20 25.66 -11.75
N ASN A 68 -30.20 24.87 -11.40
CA ASN A 68 -30.95 25.06 -10.16
C ASN A 68 -30.05 24.70 -8.95
N GLU A 69 -30.33 25.30 -7.79
CA GLU A 69 -29.55 25.06 -6.55
C GLU A 69 -29.51 23.56 -6.19
N ASN A 70 -30.61 22.84 -6.44
CA ASN A 70 -30.73 21.41 -6.15
C ASN A 70 -29.85 20.56 -7.08
N ASP A 71 -29.78 20.90 -8.37
CA ASP A 71 -28.93 20.20 -9.34
C ASP A 71 -27.45 20.47 -9.07
N LEU A 72 -27.12 21.70 -8.65
CA LEU A 72 -25.78 22.09 -8.23
C LEU A 72 -25.31 21.29 -7.01
N GLU A 73 -26.19 21.06 -6.05
CA GLU A 73 -25.87 20.27 -4.86
C GLU A 73 -25.63 18.80 -5.17
N ILE A 74 -26.46 18.19 -6.01
CA ILE A 74 -26.27 16.81 -6.49
C ILE A 74 -24.94 16.68 -7.24
N LEU A 75 -24.65 17.61 -8.15
CA LEU A 75 -23.41 17.65 -8.92
C LEU A 75 -22.18 17.88 -8.05
N ALA A 76 -22.25 18.79 -7.07
CA ALA A 76 -21.15 19.07 -6.15
C ALA A 76 -20.84 17.84 -5.29
N ASN A 77 -21.86 17.16 -4.77
CA ASN A 77 -21.68 15.94 -3.98
C ASN A 77 -21.08 14.80 -4.81
N LYS A 78 -21.58 14.60 -6.05
CA LYS A 78 -21.03 13.59 -6.97
C LYS A 78 -19.57 13.91 -7.33
N THR A 79 -19.28 15.16 -7.66
CA THR A 79 -17.93 15.63 -7.99
C THR A 79 -16.98 15.47 -6.81
N LYS A 80 -17.40 15.83 -5.60
CA LYS A 80 -16.61 15.64 -4.38
C LYS A 80 -16.28 14.16 -4.16
N TYR A 81 -17.29 13.30 -4.21
CA TYR A 81 -17.09 11.87 -4.06
C TYR A 81 -16.09 11.29 -5.07
N TYR A 82 -16.16 11.73 -6.33
CA TYR A 82 -15.18 11.38 -7.35
C TYR A 82 -13.77 11.86 -7.01
N LEU A 83 -13.63 13.14 -6.65
CA LEU A 83 -12.34 13.73 -6.29
C LEU A 83 -11.70 12.99 -5.11
N ASP A 84 -12.49 12.66 -4.09
CA ASP A 84 -12.03 11.94 -2.91
C ASP A 84 -11.54 10.52 -3.28
N LEU A 85 -12.27 9.80 -4.14
CA LEU A 85 -11.81 8.50 -4.65
C LEU A 85 -10.50 8.60 -5.45
N TYR A 86 -10.37 9.61 -6.31
CA TYR A 86 -9.14 9.82 -7.08
C TYR A 86 -7.94 10.17 -6.19
N ARG A 87 -8.16 10.97 -5.14
CA ARG A 87 -7.13 11.27 -4.13
C ARG A 87 -6.71 10.02 -3.39
N GLU A 88 -7.67 9.20 -2.98
CA GLU A 88 -7.38 7.94 -2.28
C GLU A 88 -6.59 6.98 -3.18
N LYS A 89 -6.92 6.91 -4.48
CA LYS A 89 -6.14 6.16 -5.48
C LYS A 89 -4.71 6.67 -5.59
N ALA A 90 -4.52 7.99 -5.71
CA ALA A 90 -3.20 8.60 -5.79
C ALA A 90 -2.36 8.34 -4.53
N TYR A 91 -2.99 8.41 -3.35
CA TYR A 91 -2.37 8.08 -2.07
C TYR A 91 -1.91 6.62 -2.04
N CYS A 92 -2.77 5.67 -2.42
CA CYS A 92 -2.40 4.25 -2.47
C CYS A 92 -1.19 4.00 -3.39
N LEU A 93 -1.17 4.64 -4.57
CA LEU A 93 -0.04 4.53 -5.50
C LEU A 93 1.25 5.13 -4.93
N LYS A 94 1.15 6.28 -4.26
CA LYS A 94 2.29 6.90 -3.55
C LYS A 94 2.84 5.95 -2.49
N MET A 95 1.98 5.42 -1.62
CA MET A 95 2.40 4.49 -0.58
C MET A 95 3.07 3.23 -1.13
N ILE A 96 2.55 2.66 -2.22
CA ILE A 96 3.20 1.51 -2.87
C ILE A 96 4.62 1.88 -3.35
N ARG A 97 4.78 3.05 -3.98
CA ARG A 97 6.10 3.53 -4.43
C ARG A 97 7.06 3.72 -3.26
N ASP A 98 6.61 4.35 -2.17
CA ASP A 98 7.43 4.63 -0.99
C ASP A 98 7.84 3.34 -0.27
N LEU A 99 6.93 2.36 -0.18
CA LEU A 99 7.22 1.03 0.34
C LEU A 99 8.24 0.29 -0.53
N SER A 100 8.12 0.35 -1.85
CA SER A 100 9.10 -0.25 -2.76
C SER A 100 10.48 0.40 -2.60
N LYS A 101 10.55 1.72 -2.47
CA LYS A 101 11.81 2.44 -2.21
C LYS A 101 12.42 2.02 -0.87
N ALA A 102 11.63 1.99 0.20
CA ALA A 102 12.09 1.56 1.52
C ALA A 102 12.57 0.10 1.54
N PHE A 103 11.95 -0.77 0.75
CA PHE A 103 12.39 -2.16 0.59
C PHE A 103 13.74 -2.26 -0.14
N MET A 104 13.91 -1.53 -1.25
CA MET A 104 15.19 -1.50 -1.99
C MET A 104 16.34 -0.96 -1.13
N GLU A 105 16.05 0.06 -0.30
CA GLU A 105 17.01 0.63 0.64
C GLU A 105 17.23 -0.23 1.90
N ARG A 106 16.65 -1.44 1.95
CA ARG A 106 16.72 -2.38 3.09
C ARG A 106 16.26 -1.80 4.42
N ARG A 107 15.42 -0.76 4.38
CA ARG A 107 14.79 -0.16 5.57
C ARG A 107 13.67 -1.04 6.13
N ILE A 108 13.11 -1.94 5.31
CA ILE A 108 12.06 -2.89 5.72
C ILE A 108 12.36 -4.33 5.37
N SER A 109 11.75 -5.23 6.15
CA SER A 109 11.76 -6.66 5.87
C SER A 109 10.85 -7.01 4.68
N SER A 110 11.16 -8.13 4.03
CA SER A 110 10.33 -8.66 2.93
C SER A 110 8.90 -8.99 3.38
N SER A 111 8.73 -9.51 4.61
CA SER A 111 7.40 -9.80 5.17
C SER A 111 6.55 -8.54 5.37
N LEU A 112 7.16 -7.44 5.83
CA LEU A 112 6.47 -6.17 6.03
C LEU A 112 6.17 -5.46 4.69
N TYR A 113 7.09 -5.55 3.73
CA TYR A 113 6.85 -5.05 2.38
C TYR A 113 5.65 -5.75 1.73
N THR A 114 5.65 -7.08 1.73
CA THR A 114 4.60 -7.88 1.08
C THR A 114 3.23 -7.67 1.72
N SER A 115 3.15 -7.59 3.05
CA SER A 115 1.89 -7.33 3.75
C SER A 115 1.33 -5.95 3.44
N LEU A 116 2.14 -4.89 3.54
CA LEU A 116 1.69 -3.51 3.29
C LEU A 116 1.32 -3.29 1.83
N VAL A 117 2.14 -3.78 0.89
CA VAL A 117 1.82 -3.67 -0.55
C VAL A 117 0.53 -4.41 -0.88
N ARG A 118 0.27 -5.58 -0.27
CA ARG A 118 -1.00 -6.30 -0.45
C ARG A 118 -2.19 -5.48 0.01
N ILE A 119 -2.10 -4.83 1.18
CA ILE A 119 -3.17 -3.97 1.72
C ILE A 119 -3.47 -2.81 0.75
N TYR A 120 -2.44 -2.06 0.34
CA TYR A 120 -2.65 -0.92 -0.57
C TYR A 120 -3.12 -1.35 -1.97
N LYS A 121 -2.67 -2.50 -2.48
CA LYS A 121 -3.20 -3.06 -3.74
C LYS A 121 -4.67 -3.45 -3.62
N GLN A 122 -5.06 -4.10 -2.53
CA GLN A 122 -6.46 -4.46 -2.29
C GLN A 122 -7.33 -3.20 -2.24
N ARG A 123 -6.86 -2.17 -1.53
CA ARG A 123 -7.57 -0.90 -1.44
C ARG A 123 -7.70 -0.22 -2.80
N LEU A 124 -6.65 -0.27 -3.62
CA LEU A 124 -6.69 0.26 -4.98
C LEU A 124 -7.74 -0.47 -5.84
N ILE A 125 -7.84 -1.80 -5.75
CA ILE A 125 -8.88 -2.58 -6.43
C ILE A 125 -10.28 -2.13 -5.98
N GLU A 126 -10.50 -1.94 -4.69
CA GLU A 126 -11.79 -1.44 -4.17
C GLU A 126 -12.15 -0.06 -4.73
N ILE A 127 -11.16 0.84 -4.83
CA ILE A 127 -11.37 2.18 -5.38
C ILE A 127 -11.69 2.12 -6.87
N GLU A 128 -10.97 1.31 -7.65
CA GLU A 128 -11.26 1.12 -9.09
C GLU A 128 -12.66 0.53 -9.30
N LEU A 129 -13.07 -0.43 -8.47
CA LEU A 129 -14.43 -0.99 -8.50
C LEU A 129 -15.50 0.04 -8.12
N LYS A 130 -15.20 0.98 -7.23
CA LYS A 130 -16.11 2.10 -6.93
C LYS A 130 -16.18 3.05 -8.12
N LEU A 131 -15.05 3.45 -8.69
CA LEU A 131 -15.00 4.34 -9.85
C LEU A 131 -15.75 3.75 -11.05
N SER A 132 -15.59 2.44 -11.32
CA SER A 132 -16.28 1.75 -12.42
C SER A 132 -17.80 1.65 -12.24
N LYS A 133 -18.31 1.76 -11.02
CA LYS A 133 -19.76 1.74 -10.74
C LYS A 133 -20.41 3.10 -10.92
N ILE A 134 -19.62 4.18 -10.86
CA ILE A 134 -20.12 5.55 -10.95
C ILE A 134 -20.00 6.08 -12.38
N SER A 135 -19.07 5.53 -13.17
CA SER A 135 -18.90 5.79 -14.61
C SER A 135 -19.98 5.11 -15.43
#